data_AF-A0A315ZIN4-F1
#
_entry.id   AF-A0A315ZIN4-F1
#
_cell.length_a   1.000
_cell.length_b   1.000
_cell.length_c   1.000
_cell.angle_alpha   90.00
_cell.angle_beta   90.00
_cell.angle_gamma   90.00
#
_symmetry.space_group_name_H-M   'P 1'
#
loop_
_entity.id
_entity.type
_entity.pdbx_description
1 polymer ?
#
loop_
_entity_poly.entity_id
_entity_poly.type
_entity_poly.pdbx_seq_one_letter_code
_entity_poly.pdbx_strand_id
1 'polypeptide(L)'
;MKKFFGLCLTLFSLFTILALIYSFYVFYKNSALFTELNLSTFQIIGICLVVAFFILLSVAGIIHGIRLLTRNESTTVKSEFNHELNIEFKGKLNYADYRNLILRKTLNKPIFLVTPFAMFFLILLVSSNTLNNLSELEHLVSSLVITLLAIVLLSSMTIKQIRRTFYTNKIFQEEIQYTLTNQSIDMKGDTFESVINWERFIQISEDKNYILLYQDHIIATFLDKKMFSSDELILFRSFLDSLGLKHKS
;
A
#
# COMPACT_ATOMS: atom_id res chain seq x y z
N MET A 1 0.80 15.53 0.44
CA MET A 1 0.60 14.33 -0.42
C MET A 1 -0.58 13.43 0.01
N LYS A 2 -0.70 12.95 1.26
CA LYS A 2 -1.79 12.02 1.66
C LYS A 2 -3.21 12.58 1.45
N LYS A 3 -3.45 13.86 1.80
CA LYS A 3 -4.75 14.53 1.60
C LYS A 3 -5.10 14.64 0.12
N PHE A 4 -4.16 15.08 -0.72
CA PHE A 4 -4.32 15.09 -2.17
C PHE A 4 -4.63 13.70 -2.72
N PHE A 5 -3.95 12.68 -2.22
CA PHE A 5 -4.23 11.31 -2.62
C PHE A 5 -5.61 10.82 -2.16
N GLY A 6 -6.00 11.09 -0.90
CA GLY A 6 -7.34 10.80 -0.41
C GLY A 6 -8.42 11.45 -1.27
N LEU A 7 -8.20 12.72 -1.67
CA LEU A 7 -9.05 13.46 -2.59
C LEU A 7 -9.12 12.79 -3.98
N CYS A 8 -7.99 12.42 -4.58
CA CYS A 8 -7.97 11.70 -5.86
C CYS A 8 -8.70 10.35 -5.76
N LEU A 9 -8.50 9.59 -4.69
CA LEU A 9 -9.17 8.30 -4.47
C LEU A 9 -10.69 8.47 -4.34
N THR A 10 -11.14 9.50 -3.60
CA THR A 10 -12.57 9.82 -3.47
C THR A 10 -13.16 10.27 -4.79
N LEU A 11 -12.50 11.16 -5.54
CA LEU A 11 -12.98 11.64 -6.82
C LEU A 11 -13.05 10.53 -7.87
N PHE A 12 -12.03 9.68 -7.91
CA PHE A 12 -12.00 8.52 -8.80
C PHE A 12 -13.11 7.53 -8.47
N SER A 13 -13.31 7.21 -7.20
CA SER A 13 -14.40 6.32 -6.76
C SER A 13 -15.79 6.91 -6.99
N LEU A 14 -15.94 8.23 -6.90
CA LEU A 14 -17.18 8.92 -7.24
C LEU A 14 -17.43 8.89 -8.75
N PHE A 15 -16.38 9.06 -9.55
CA PHE A 15 -16.45 8.94 -11.00
C PHE A 15 -16.80 7.53 -11.46
N THR A 16 -16.27 6.47 -10.82
CA THR A 16 -16.65 5.08 -11.14
C THR A 16 -18.13 4.81 -10.81
N ILE A 17 -18.64 5.36 -9.71
CA ILE A 17 -20.07 5.26 -9.37
C ILE A 17 -20.93 5.99 -10.42
N LEU A 18 -20.55 7.21 -10.82
CA LEU A 18 -21.25 7.96 -11.86
C LEU A 18 -21.23 7.21 -13.21
N ALA A 19 -20.10 6.61 -13.56
CA ALA A 19 -19.99 5.77 -14.75
C ALA A 19 -20.91 4.55 -14.68
N LEU A 20 -20.96 3.85 -13.54
CA LEU A 20 -21.89 2.72 -13.35
C LEU A 20 -23.35 3.15 -13.48
N ILE A 21 -23.72 4.30 -12.91
CA ILE A 21 -25.07 4.88 -13.04
C ILE A 21 -25.37 5.17 -14.51
N TYR A 22 -24.43 5.76 -15.24
CA TYR A 22 -24.57 6.05 -16.67
C TYR A 22 -24.71 4.76 -17.50
N SER A 23 -23.88 3.74 -17.24
CA SER A 23 -24.00 2.43 -17.89
C SER A 23 -25.35 1.79 -17.61
N PHE A 24 -25.87 1.90 -16.39
CA PHE A 24 -27.20 1.40 -16.04
C PHE A 24 -28.32 2.18 -16.75
N TYR A 25 -28.16 3.50 -16.91
CA TYR A 25 -29.09 4.33 -17.68
C TYR A 25 -29.12 3.95 -19.17
N VAL A 26 -27.95 3.75 -19.79
CA VAL A 26 -27.86 3.29 -21.18
C VAL A 26 -28.46 1.89 -21.33
N PHE A 27 -28.18 0.99 -20.38
CA PHE A 27 -28.77 -0.34 -20.33
C PHE A 27 -30.30 -0.29 -20.24
N TYR A 28 -30.84 0.53 -19.35
CA TYR A 28 -32.28 0.72 -19.19
C TYR A 28 -32.94 1.29 -20.46
N LYS A 29 -32.32 2.29 -21.10
CA LYS A 29 -32.82 2.87 -22.35
C LYS A 29 -32.88 1.86 -23.49
N ASN A 30 -31.95 0.90 -23.50
CA ASN A 30 -31.83 -0.12 -24.53
C ASN A 30 -32.38 -1.49 -24.09
N SER A 31 -33.22 -1.54 -23.05
CA SER A 31 -33.66 -2.80 -22.44
C SER A 31 -34.40 -3.73 -23.43
N ALA A 32 -35.10 -3.17 -24.43
CA ALA A 32 -35.77 -3.94 -25.48
C ALA A 32 -34.79 -4.75 -26.36
N LEU A 33 -33.57 -4.24 -26.56
CA LEU A 33 -32.52 -4.93 -27.33
C LEU A 33 -31.88 -6.06 -26.51
N PHE A 34 -31.91 -5.94 -25.18
CA PHE A 34 -31.44 -7.00 -24.27
C PHE A 34 -32.40 -8.17 -24.15
N THR A 35 -33.70 -7.99 -24.34
CA THR A 35 -34.65 -9.11 -24.41
C THR A 35 -34.40 -10.04 -25.60
N GLU A 36 -33.71 -9.57 -26.65
CA GLU A 36 -33.34 -10.38 -27.81
C GLU A 36 -32.00 -11.12 -27.61
N LEU A 37 -31.13 -10.58 -26.74
CA LEU A 37 -29.92 -11.26 -26.30
C LEU A 37 -30.33 -12.39 -25.34
N ASN A 38 -30.46 -13.62 -25.87
CA ASN A 38 -30.69 -14.85 -25.11
C ASN A 38 -29.52 -15.15 -24.15
N LEU A 39 -29.28 -14.28 -23.17
CA LEU A 39 -28.26 -14.42 -22.15
C LEU A 39 -28.65 -15.57 -21.23
N SER A 40 -27.70 -16.47 -21.01
CA SER A 40 -27.84 -17.53 -20.01
C SER A 40 -27.97 -16.93 -18.60
N THR A 41 -28.71 -17.61 -17.72
CA THR A 41 -28.84 -17.23 -16.31
C THR A 41 -27.47 -17.05 -15.63
N PHE A 42 -26.48 -17.86 -16.02
CA PHE A 42 -25.10 -17.75 -15.53
C PHE A 42 -24.43 -16.42 -15.91
N GLN A 43 -24.63 -15.94 -17.14
CA GLN A 43 -24.07 -14.66 -17.58
C GLN A 43 -24.69 -13.49 -16.81
N ILE A 44 -26.00 -13.52 -16.58
CA ILE A 44 -26.70 -12.49 -15.80
C ILE A 44 -26.15 -12.44 -14.38
N ILE A 45 -26.05 -13.59 -13.71
CA ILE A 45 -25.48 -13.69 -12.36
C ILE A 45 -24.03 -13.17 -12.34
N GLY A 46 -23.23 -13.55 -13.34
CA GLY A 46 -21.84 -13.08 -13.47
C GLY A 46 -21.73 -11.56 -13.56
N ILE A 47 -22.56 -10.93 -14.40
CA ILE A 47 -22.60 -9.46 -14.54
C ILE A 47 -23.00 -8.82 -13.20
N CYS A 48 -24.05 -9.33 -12.54
CA CYS A 48 -24.50 -8.81 -11.24
C CYS A 48 -23.40 -8.90 -10.17
N LEU A 49 -22.67 -10.01 -10.10
CA LEU A 49 -21.55 -10.18 -9.16
C LEU A 49 -20.41 -9.21 -9.44
N VAL A 50 -20.06 -9.00 -10.71
CA VAL A 50 -19.02 -8.03 -11.10
C VAL A 50 -19.46 -6.62 -10.68
N VAL A 51 -20.67 -6.19 -11.01
CA VAL A 51 -21.18 -4.87 -10.63
C VAL A 51 -21.22 -4.68 -9.12
N ALA A 52 -21.73 -5.67 -8.37
CA ALA A 52 -21.77 -5.61 -6.91
C ALA A 52 -20.37 -5.48 -6.29
N PHE A 53 -19.40 -6.26 -6.81
CA PHE A 53 -18.00 -6.16 -6.40
C PHE A 53 -17.41 -4.78 -6.68
N PHE A 54 -17.71 -4.17 -7.82
CA PHE A 54 -17.26 -2.81 -8.16
C PHE A 54 -17.86 -1.73 -7.26
N ILE A 55 -19.13 -1.84 -6.89
CA ILE A 55 -19.77 -0.93 -5.94
C ILE A 55 -19.08 -1.05 -4.58
N LEU A 56 -18.89 -2.28 -4.07
CA LEU A 56 -18.22 -2.52 -2.80
C LEU A 56 -16.80 -1.93 -2.77
N LEU A 57 -16.03 -2.12 -3.84
CA LEU A 57 -14.69 -1.57 -3.94
C LEU A 57 -14.68 -0.04 -4.05
N SER A 58 -15.63 0.56 -4.78
CA SER A 58 -15.74 2.03 -4.88
C SER A 58 -16.10 2.65 -3.53
N VAL A 59 -17.05 2.05 -2.80
CA VAL A 59 -17.40 2.46 -1.43
C VAL A 59 -16.19 2.32 -0.50
N ALA A 60 -15.45 1.21 -0.58
CA ALA A 60 -14.22 1.03 0.19
C ALA A 60 -13.16 2.09 -0.13
N GLY A 61 -13.02 2.46 -1.41
CA GLY A 61 -12.16 3.55 -1.88
C GLY A 61 -12.54 4.91 -1.29
N ILE A 62 -13.84 5.25 -1.28
CA ILE A 62 -14.35 6.48 -0.66
C ILE A 62 -14.06 6.48 0.84
N ILE A 63 -14.41 5.41 1.56
CA ILE A 63 -14.19 5.30 3.01
C ILE A 63 -12.70 5.47 3.32
N HIS A 64 -11.82 4.82 2.56
CA HIS A 64 -10.38 4.92 2.76
C HIS A 64 -9.85 6.33 2.46
N GLY A 65 -10.34 6.95 1.38
CA GLY A 65 -9.96 8.31 0.99
C GLY A 65 -10.38 9.35 2.03
N ILE A 66 -11.60 9.24 2.57
CA ILE A 66 -12.08 10.08 3.67
C ILE A 66 -11.21 9.89 4.91
N ARG A 67 -10.90 8.65 5.30
CA ARG A 67 -10.01 8.39 6.46
C ARG A 67 -8.62 9.03 6.28
N LEU A 68 -8.10 9.05 5.05
CA LEU A 68 -6.83 9.73 4.76
C LEU A 68 -6.92 11.25 4.83
N LEU A 69 -8.08 11.82 4.50
CA LEU A 69 -8.34 13.26 4.61
C LEU A 69 -8.52 13.70 6.06
N THR A 70 -9.20 12.88 6.88
CA THR A 70 -9.50 13.18 8.29
C THR A 70 -8.36 12.85 9.24
N ARG A 71 -7.31 12.16 8.79
CA ARG A 71 -6.14 11.85 9.63
C ARG A 71 -5.36 13.14 9.90
N ASN A 72 -5.57 13.72 11.09
CA ASN A 72 -4.80 14.85 11.58
C ASN A 72 -3.32 14.45 11.64
N GLU A 73 -2.45 15.29 11.07
CA GLU A 73 -1.02 15.15 11.31
C GLU A 73 -0.80 15.46 12.80
N SER A 74 -0.25 14.49 13.54
CA SER A 74 0.07 14.70 14.95
C SER A 74 1.07 15.84 15.02
N THR A 75 0.67 16.95 15.64
CA THR A 75 1.58 18.02 16.01
C THR A 75 2.56 17.45 17.02
N THR A 76 3.82 17.31 16.62
CA THR A 76 4.89 16.83 17.48
C THR A 76 5.21 17.93 18.50
N VAL A 77 4.85 17.68 19.75
CA VAL A 77 5.25 18.53 20.87
C VAL A 77 6.68 18.12 21.22
N LYS A 78 7.65 19.02 21.05
CA LYS A 78 9.02 18.77 21.50
C LYS A 78 9.02 18.68 23.03
N SER A 79 9.27 17.49 23.56
CA SER A 79 9.59 17.29 24.98
C SER A 79 11.10 17.35 25.18
N GLU A 80 11.57 18.00 26.23
CA GLU A 80 12.99 17.92 26.62
C GLU A 80 13.32 16.52 27.13
N PHE A 81 14.36 15.89 26.56
CA PHE A 81 14.87 14.58 26.99
C PHE A 81 16.18 14.77 27.75
N ASN A 82 16.18 14.46 29.05
CA ASN A 82 17.29 14.73 29.96
C ASN A 82 18.08 13.47 30.38
N HIS A 83 17.90 12.35 29.67
CA HIS A 83 18.57 11.09 29.98
C HIS A 83 19.69 10.78 28.97
N GLU A 84 20.65 9.96 29.39
CA GLU A 84 21.63 9.38 28.48
C GLU A 84 21.02 8.13 27.83
N LEU A 85 20.83 8.19 26.51
CA LEU A 85 20.48 7.04 25.69
C LEU A 85 21.75 6.24 25.45
N ASN A 86 21.77 5.02 25.98
CA ASN A 86 22.75 4.01 25.61
C ASN A 86 22.03 2.65 25.63
N ILE A 87 21.53 2.23 24.47
CA ILE A 87 20.81 0.96 24.33
C ILE A 87 21.56 0.10 23.32
N GLU A 88 21.92 -1.11 23.74
CA GLU A 88 22.55 -2.11 22.88
C GLU A 88 21.65 -3.33 22.71
N PHE A 89 21.39 -3.71 21.46
CA PHE A 89 20.64 -4.93 21.17
C PHE A 89 21.10 -5.56 19.86
N LYS A 90 20.74 -6.83 19.68
CA LYS A 90 21.02 -7.59 18.47
C LYS A 90 19.74 -8.02 17.80
N GLY A 91 19.76 -8.01 16.48
CA GLY A 91 18.58 -8.26 15.70
C GLY A 91 18.88 -8.91 14.37
N LYS A 92 18.02 -9.85 13.96
CA LYS A 92 18.04 -10.42 12.62
C LYS A 92 16.69 -10.24 11.95
N LEU A 93 16.71 -9.73 10.73
CA LEU A 93 15.49 -9.53 9.97
C LEU A 93 15.02 -10.86 9.38
N ASN A 94 13.79 -11.29 9.71
CA ASN A 94 13.19 -12.48 9.13
C ASN A 94 12.61 -12.15 7.75
N TYR A 95 12.70 -13.11 6.81
CA TYR A 95 12.08 -12.98 5.49
C TYR A 95 10.58 -12.72 5.56
N ALA A 96 9.87 -13.39 6.48
CA ALA A 96 8.42 -13.20 6.63
C ALA A 96 8.08 -11.74 6.96
N ASP A 97 8.86 -11.14 7.85
CA ASP A 97 8.70 -9.77 8.31
C ASP A 97 9.08 -8.76 7.22
N TYR A 98 10.23 -8.97 6.56
CA TYR A 98 10.65 -8.18 5.40
C TYR A 98 9.59 -8.22 4.28
N ARG A 99 9.11 -9.41 3.91
CA ARG A 99 8.08 -9.58 2.88
C ARG A 99 6.80 -8.83 3.23
N ASN A 100 6.29 -9.04 4.44
CA ASN A 100 5.04 -8.41 4.88
C ASN A 100 5.18 -6.89 4.91
N LEU A 101 6.34 -6.38 5.32
CA LEU A 101 6.62 -4.95 5.33
C LEU A 101 6.68 -4.35 3.93
N ILE A 102 7.45 -4.96 3.02
CA ILE A 102 7.56 -4.46 1.64
C ILE A 102 6.21 -4.56 0.93
N LEU A 103 5.46 -5.66 1.10
CA LEU A 103 4.12 -5.81 0.55
C LEU A 103 3.16 -4.76 1.12
N ARG A 104 3.15 -4.55 2.44
CA ARG A 104 2.30 -3.52 3.07
C ARG A 104 2.64 -2.13 2.52
N LYS A 105 3.93 -1.78 2.41
CA LYS A 105 4.35 -0.48 1.84
C LYS A 105 3.99 -0.35 0.36
N THR A 106 4.10 -1.43 -0.40
CA THR A 106 3.82 -1.48 -1.84
C THR A 106 2.32 -1.40 -2.11
N LEU A 107 1.51 -2.26 -1.47
CA LEU A 107 0.06 -2.32 -1.63
C LEU A 107 -0.67 -1.10 -1.05
N ASN A 108 -0.10 -0.44 -0.04
CA ASN A 108 -0.63 0.84 0.44
C ASN A 108 -0.38 1.99 -0.53
N LYS A 109 0.35 1.78 -1.64
CA LYS A 109 0.49 2.82 -2.66
C LYS A 109 -0.81 2.91 -3.47
N PRO A 110 -1.27 4.14 -3.74
CA PRO A 110 -2.41 4.46 -4.60
C PRO A 110 -2.56 3.60 -5.84
N ILE A 111 -1.42 3.43 -6.50
CA ILE A 111 -1.33 2.95 -7.86
C ILE A 111 -1.78 1.50 -7.96
N PHE A 112 -1.56 0.70 -6.91
CA PHE A 112 -2.01 -0.69 -6.90
C PHE A 112 -3.53 -0.81 -6.79
N LEU A 113 -4.21 0.22 -6.25
CA LEU A 113 -5.66 0.28 -6.21
C LEU A 113 -6.21 0.94 -7.48
N VAL A 114 -5.64 2.06 -7.93
CA VAL A 114 -6.18 2.82 -9.08
C VAL A 114 -5.97 2.11 -10.42
N THR A 115 -4.81 1.48 -10.65
CA THR A 115 -4.48 0.85 -11.93
C THR A 115 -5.47 -0.22 -12.39
N PRO A 116 -5.84 -1.23 -11.58
CA PRO A 116 -6.81 -2.24 -12.03
C PRO A 116 -8.19 -1.65 -12.32
N PHE A 117 -8.59 -0.60 -11.60
CA PHE A 117 -9.85 0.09 -11.89
C PHE A 117 -9.81 0.92 -13.17
N ALA A 118 -8.73 1.67 -13.41
CA ALA A 118 -8.58 2.42 -14.65
C ALA A 118 -8.59 1.48 -15.86
N MET A 119 -7.94 0.33 -15.72
CA MET A 119 -7.92 -0.71 -16.76
C MET A 119 -9.31 -1.31 -16.99
N PHE A 120 -10.05 -1.60 -15.91
CA PHE A 120 -11.43 -2.06 -16.01
C PHE A 120 -12.36 -1.01 -16.65
N PHE A 121 -12.22 0.25 -16.27
CA PHE A 121 -13.02 1.34 -16.83
C PHE A 121 -12.78 1.53 -18.33
N LEU A 122 -11.52 1.40 -18.78
CA LEU A 122 -11.20 1.42 -20.21
C LEU A 122 -11.87 0.26 -20.96
N ILE A 123 -11.91 -0.94 -20.38
CA ILE A 123 -12.61 -2.09 -20.97
C ILE A 123 -14.11 -1.81 -21.09
N LEU A 124 -14.73 -1.22 -20.07
CA LEU A 124 -16.14 -0.82 -20.12
C LEU A 124 -16.42 0.22 -21.21
N LEU A 125 -15.58 1.25 -21.33
CA LEU A 125 -15.74 2.27 -22.38
C LEU A 125 -15.63 1.69 -23.78
N VAL A 126 -14.68 0.79 -24.01
CA VAL A 126 -14.54 0.08 -25.29
C VAL A 126 -15.79 -0.76 -25.55
N SER A 127 -16.32 -1.44 -24.53
CA SER A 127 -17.51 -2.29 -24.68
C SER A 127 -18.82 -1.53 -24.94
N SER A 128 -18.96 -0.29 -24.47
CA SER A 128 -20.19 0.46 -24.65
C SER A 128 -20.37 1.00 -26.08
N ASN A 129 -19.27 1.16 -26.82
CA ASN A 129 -19.30 1.66 -28.20
C ASN A 129 -19.54 0.56 -29.24
N THR A 130 -19.51 -0.71 -28.82
CA THR A 130 -19.48 -1.91 -29.68
C THR A 130 -20.72 -2.79 -29.55
N LEU A 131 -21.78 -2.29 -28.91
CA LEU A 131 -22.98 -3.05 -28.54
C LEU A 131 -23.81 -3.62 -29.71
N ASN A 132 -23.49 -3.30 -30.97
CA ASN A 132 -24.24 -3.76 -32.14
C ASN A 132 -23.64 -5.02 -32.80
N ASN A 133 -22.49 -5.53 -32.36
CA ASN A 133 -21.80 -6.63 -33.03
C ASN A 133 -21.42 -7.76 -32.06
N LEU A 134 -21.97 -8.97 -32.26
CA LEU A 134 -21.70 -10.15 -31.42
C LEU A 134 -20.21 -10.53 -31.40
N SER A 135 -19.47 -10.29 -32.49
CA SER A 135 -18.02 -10.50 -32.57
C SER A 135 -17.24 -9.63 -31.58
N GLU A 136 -17.76 -8.47 -31.19
CA GLU A 136 -17.08 -7.56 -30.26
C GLU A 136 -17.24 -8.00 -28.79
N LEU A 137 -18.23 -8.82 -28.48
CA LEU A 137 -18.40 -9.43 -27.14
C LEU A 137 -17.28 -10.43 -26.84
N GLU A 138 -16.85 -11.23 -27.82
CA GLU A 138 -15.76 -12.19 -27.67
C GLU A 138 -14.42 -11.47 -27.37
N HIS A 139 -14.18 -10.34 -28.05
CA HIS A 139 -13.01 -9.51 -27.79
C HIS A 139 -13.01 -8.92 -26.37
N LEU A 140 -14.17 -8.53 -25.84
CA LEU A 140 -14.32 -8.05 -24.47
C LEU A 140 -13.93 -9.13 -23.46
N VAL A 141 -14.49 -10.34 -23.58
CA VAL A 141 -14.17 -11.46 -22.68
C VAL A 141 -12.68 -11.79 -22.73
N SER A 142 -12.09 -11.84 -23.93
CA SER A 142 -10.65 -12.06 -24.09
C SER A 142 -9.81 -10.96 -23.40
N SER A 143 -10.19 -9.69 -23.56
CA SER A 143 -9.48 -8.56 -22.93
C SER A 143 -9.54 -8.61 -21.39
N LEU A 144 -10.66 -9.03 -20.80
CA LEU A 144 -10.81 -9.22 -19.36
C LEU A 144 -9.90 -10.37 -18.86
N VAL A 145 -9.87 -11.49 -19.58
CA VAL A 145 -9.01 -12.63 -19.23
C VAL A 145 -7.53 -12.24 -19.28
N ILE A 146 -7.10 -11.55 -20.34
CA ILE A 146 -5.72 -11.06 -20.48
C ILE A 146 -5.37 -10.09 -19.35
N THR A 147 -6.28 -9.17 -19.00
CA THR A 147 -6.08 -8.20 -17.92
C THR A 147 -5.94 -8.89 -16.57
N LEU A 148 -6.82 -9.85 -16.27
CA LEU A 148 -6.75 -10.63 -15.04
C LEU A 148 -5.44 -11.42 -14.96
N LEU A 149 -5.04 -12.06 -16.05
CA LEU A 149 -3.78 -12.78 -16.15
C LEU A 149 -2.57 -11.86 -15.91
N ALA A 150 -2.58 -10.66 -16.49
CA ALA A 150 -1.53 -9.67 -16.28
C ALA A 150 -1.41 -9.25 -14.80
N ILE A 151 -2.54 -9.00 -14.12
CA ILE A 151 -2.56 -8.65 -12.69
C ILE A 151 -1.96 -9.78 -11.84
N VAL A 152 -2.33 -11.03 -12.12
CA VAL A 152 -1.80 -12.21 -11.42
C VAL A 152 -0.30 -12.37 -11.65
N LEU A 153 0.15 -12.21 -12.90
CA LEU A 153 1.57 -12.30 -13.25
C LEU A 153 2.39 -11.20 -12.57
N LEU A 154 1.96 -9.94 -12.61
CA LEU A 154 2.64 -8.81 -11.96
C LEU A 154 2.74 -9.01 -10.44
N SER A 155 1.66 -9.49 -9.82
CA SER A 155 1.65 -9.80 -8.38
C SER A 155 2.64 -10.91 -8.03
N SER A 156 2.69 -11.98 -8.84
CA SER A 156 3.64 -13.08 -8.67
C SER A 156 5.09 -12.64 -8.86
N MET A 157 5.37 -11.80 -9.87
CA MET A 157 6.71 -11.23 -10.12
C MET A 157 7.17 -10.37 -8.94
N THR A 158 6.28 -9.56 -8.36
CA THR A 158 6.59 -8.72 -7.19
C THR A 158 7.03 -9.59 -6.00
N ILE A 159 6.32 -10.68 -5.70
CA ILE A 159 6.69 -11.60 -4.62
C ILE A 159 8.04 -12.28 -4.90
N LYS A 160 8.28 -12.72 -6.14
CA LYS A 160 9.56 -13.30 -6.54
C LYS A 160 10.71 -12.30 -6.42
N GLN A 161 10.48 -11.04 -6.77
CA GLN A 161 11.47 -9.97 -6.64
C GLN A 161 11.81 -9.70 -5.18
N ILE A 162 10.79 -9.58 -4.30
CA ILE A 162 11.00 -9.42 -2.85
C ILE A 162 11.85 -10.57 -2.30
N ARG A 163 11.51 -11.82 -2.67
CA ARG A 163 12.28 -13.00 -2.30
C ARG A 163 13.73 -12.89 -2.77
N ARG A 164 13.93 -12.61 -4.07
CA ARG A 164 15.26 -12.48 -4.65
C ARG A 164 16.08 -11.42 -3.91
N THR A 165 15.56 -10.21 -3.76
CA THR A 165 16.24 -9.10 -3.08
C THR A 165 16.66 -9.47 -1.65
N PHE A 166 15.80 -10.15 -0.89
CA PHE A 166 16.14 -10.61 0.46
C PHE A 166 17.29 -11.63 0.45
N TYR A 167 17.20 -12.65 -0.41
CA TYR A 167 18.21 -13.72 -0.43
C TYR A 167 19.53 -13.32 -1.11
N THR A 168 19.53 -12.30 -1.97
CA THR A 168 20.77 -11.83 -2.63
C THR A 168 21.52 -10.78 -1.82
N ASN A 169 20.85 -10.04 -0.93
CA ASN A 169 21.49 -9.05 -0.09
C ASN A 169 21.86 -9.65 1.27
N LYS A 170 23.17 -9.86 1.50
CA LYS A 170 23.69 -10.47 2.73
C LYS A 170 23.36 -9.67 3.99
N ILE A 171 23.29 -8.34 3.88
CA ILE A 171 22.94 -7.43 4.99
C ILE A 171 21.61 -7.83 5.64
N PHE A 172 20.62 -8.28 4.87
CA PHE A 172 19.31 -8.66 5.43
C PHE A 172 19.31 -10.02 6.13
N GLN A 173 20.38 -10.81 5.99
CA GLN A 173 20.51 -12.15 6.55
C GLN A 173 21.46 -12.21 7.74
N GLU A 174 22.24 -11.15 7.94
CA GLU A 174 23.18 -11.02 9.05
C GLU A 174 22.45 -10.66 10.35
N GLU A 175 23.05 -11.04 11.48
CA GLU A 175 22.68 -10.47 12.77
C GLU A 175 23.34 -9.09 12.86
N ILE A 176 22.54 -8.07 13.15
CA ILE A 176 22.98 -6.69 13.24
C ILE A 176 23.00 -6.32 14.72
N GLN A 177 24.15 -5.89 15.21
CA GLN A 177 24.30 -5.25 16.50
C GLN A 177 24.00 -3.76 16.35
N TYR A 178 23.10 -3.27 17.18
CA TYR A 178 22.69 -1.88 17.25
C TYR A 178 23.18 -1.27 18.55
N THR A 179 23.75 -0.07 18.45
CA THR A 179 24.07 0.77 19.61
C THR A 179 23.41 2.13 19.39
N LEU A 180 22.44 2.46 20.23
CA LEU A 180 21.70 3.72 20.18
C LEU A 180 22.28 4.68 21.21
N THR A 181 22.79 5.82 20.76
CA THR A 181 23.35 6.88 21.61
C THR A 181 22.56 8.18 21.46
N ASN A 182 22.81 9.19 22.29
CA ASN A 182 22.19 10.52 22.11
C ASN A 182 22.51 11.18 20.76
N GLN A 183 23.58 10.75 20.06
CA GLN A 183 24.08 11.41 18.86
C GLN A 183 23.82 10.60 17.58
N SER A 184 23.92 9.27 17.69
CA SER A 184 23.86 8.37 16.54
C SER A 184 23.15 7.05 16.83
N ILE A 185 22.82 6.36 15.75
CA ILE A 185 22.59 4.92 15.72
C ILE A 185 23.76 4.26 14.99
N ASP A 186 24.43 3.36 15.70
CA ASP A 186 25.52 2.57 15.18
C ASP A 186 24.99 1.17 14.87
N MET A 187 25.32 0.66 13.69
CA MET A 187 24.87 -0.62 13.18
C MET A 187 26.08 -1.41 12.69
N LYS A 188 26.27 -2.60 13.24
CA LYS A 188 27.40 -3.47 12.90
C LYS A 188 26.89 -4.86 12.55
N GLY A 189 27.10 -5.26 11.30
CA GLY A 189 26.93 -6.63 10.83
C GLY A 189 28.27 -7.26 10.49
N ASP A 190 28.23 -8.51 10.04
CA ASP A 190 29.44 -9.25 9.65
C ASP A 190 30.13 -8.62 8.44
N THR A 191 29.36 -8.00 7.53
CA THR A 191 29.89 -7.43 6.28
C THR A 191 29.84 -5.91 6.21
N PHE A 192 29.30 -5.24 7.23
CA PHE A 192 29.15 -3.78 7.21
C PHE A 192 29.21 -3.17 8.61
N GLU A 193 29.65 -1.91 8.65
CA GLU A 193 29.59 -1.05 9.83
C GLU A 193 29.09 0.32 9.38
N SER A 194 28.13 0.88 10.09
CA SER A 194 27.46 2.13 9.72
C SER A 194 27.10 2.94 10.96
N VAL A 195 27.46 4.22 10.94
CA VAL A 195 27.11 5.19 11.99
C VAL A 195 26.25 6.27 11.35
N ILE A 196 25.06 6.50 11.90
CA ILE A 196 24.10 7.46 11.36
C ILE A 196 23.68 8.42 12.47
N ASN A 197 24.00 9.70 12.30
CA ASN A 197 23.56 10.74 13.23
C ASN A 197 22.05 10.96 13.14
N TRP A 198 21.41 11.29 14.27
CA TRP A 198 19.96 11.48 14.32
C TRP A 198 19.44 12.56 13.37
N GLU A 199 20.25 13.59 13.11
CA GLU A 199 19.97 14.68 12.17
C GLU A 199 19.74 14.22 10.72
N ARG A 200 20.23 13.02 10.36
CA ARG A 200 20.02 12.47 9.00
C ARG A 200 18.65 11.84 8.81
N PHE A 201 17.89 11.58 9.89
CA PHE A 201 16.56 11.03 9.76
C PHE A 201 15.54 12.13 9.49
N ILE A 202 14.75 11.96 8.43
CA ILE A 202 13.73 12.93 8.02
C ILE A 202 12.35 12.60 8.58
N GLN A 203 12.12 11.34 8.97
CA GLN A 203 10.81 10.86 9.39
C GLN A 203 10.94 9.60 10.25
N ILE A 204 10.08 9.49 11.26
CA ILE A 204 9.90 8.27 12.03
C ILE A 204 8.51 7.72 11.74
N SER A 205 8.38 6.41 11.52
CA SER A 205 7.08 5.75 11.45
C SER A 205 7.07 4.55 12.38
N GLU A 206 6.06 4.51 13.24
CA GLU A 206 5.91 3.42 14.19
C GLU A 206 4.66 2.61 13.84
N ASP A 207 4.83 1.31 13.68
CA ASP A 207 3.76 0.33 13.45
C ASP A 207 3.64 -0.58 14.67
N LYS A 208 2.69 -1.53 14.72
CA LYS A 208 2.49 -2.41 15.88
C LYS A 208 3.79 -3.12 16.32
N ASN A 209 4.58 -3.59 15.36
CA ASN A 209 5.76 -4.43 15.62
C ASN A 209 7.09 -3.71 15.35
N TYR A 210 7.10 -2.59 14.63
CA TYR A 210 8.34 -2.00 14.09
C TYR A 210 8.42 -0.51 14.35
N ILE A 211 9.65 -0.02 14.53
CA ILE A 211 10.02 1.40 14.43
C ILE A 211 10.85 1.55 13.15
N LEU A 212 10.41 2.46 12.28
CA LEU A 212 11.01 2.76 10.98
C LEU A 212 11.65 4.14 11.01
N LEU A 213 12.96 4.19 10.89
CA LEU A 213 13.73 5.44 10.88
C LEU A 213 14.14 5.77 9.43
N TYR A 214 13.48 6.73 8.81
CA TYR A 214 13.70 7.09 7.41
C TYR A 214 14.83 8.09 7.27
N GLN A 215 15.88 7.70 6.55
CA GLN A 215 16.97 8.61 6.16
C GLN A 215 16.55 9.42 4.92
N ASP A 216 15.79 8.79 4.03
CA ASP A 216 15.15 9.44 2.88
C ASP A 216 13.79 8.78 2.57
N HIS A 217 13.21 9.03 1.40
CA HIS A 217 11.92 8.45 1.01
C HIS A 217 11.96 6.94 0.68
N ILE A 218 13.15 6.39 0.46
CA ILE A 218 13.43 5.04 -0.03
C ILE A 218 14.05 4.18 1.09
N ILE A 219 15.10 4.70 1.74
CA ILE A 219 15.95 4.08 2.74
C ILE A 219 15.36 4.31 4.14
N ALA A 220 15.17 3.20 4.86
CA ALA A 220 14.76 3.22 6.25
C ALA A 220 15.52 2.15 7.04
N THR A 221 15.90 2.48 8.26
CA THR A 221 16.38 1.51 9.24
C THR A 221 15.18 0.88 9.93
N PHE A 222 15.20 -0.46 10.04
CA PHE A 222 14.13 -1.26 10.62
C PHE A 222 14.54 -1.74 12.00
N LEU A 223 13.78 -1.36 13.02
CA LEU A 223 13.98 -1.83 14.39
C LEU A 223 12.74 -2.61 14.83
N ASP A 224 12.90 -3.90 15.13
CA ASP A 224 11.82 -4.71 15.70
C ASP A 224 11.67 -4.35 17.17
N LYS A 225 10.46 -4.00 17.60
CA LYS A 225 10.18 -3.66 18.99
C LYS A 225 10.44 -4.81 19.95
N LYS A 226 10.43 -6.05 19.45
CA LYS A 226 10.76 -7.24 20.25
C LYS A 226 12.24 -7.30 20.67
N MET A 227 13.11 -6.53 20.03
CA MET A 227 14.53 -6.42 20.38
C MET A 227 14.75 -5.55 21.62
N PHE A 228 13.75 -4.78 22.03
CA PHE A 228 13.80 -3.91 23.20
C PHE A 228 13.12 -4.58 24.38
N SER A 229 13.65 -4.36 25.58
CA SER A 229 12.87 -4.47 26.80
C SER A 229 11.78 -3.40 26.85
N SER A 230 10.80 -3.57 27.73
CA SER A 230 9.69 -2.61 27.85
C SER A 230 10.17 -1.21 28.24
N ASP A 231 11.16 -1.13 29.14
CA ASP A 231 11.70 0.13 29.63
C ASP A 231 12.56 0.82 28.57
N GLU A 232 13.41 0.07 27.86
CA GLU A 232 14.20 0.58 26.73
C GLU A 232 13.32 1.12 25.62
N LEU A 233 12.20 0.44 25.31
CA LEU A 233 11.27 0.90 24.29
C LEU A 233 10.59 2.22 24.69
N ILE A 234 10.21 2.37 25.96
CA ILE A 234 9.62 3.62 26.48
C ILE A 234 10.65 4.75 26.45
N LEU A 235 11.87 4.48 26.92
CA LEU A 235 12.97 5.43 26.92
C LEU A 235 13.30 5.87 25.49
N PHE A 236 13.41 4.91 24.57
CA PHE A 236 13.68 5.19 23.16
C PHE A 236 12.57 6.00 22.49
N ARG A 237 11.29 5.71 22.77
CA ARG A 237 10.17 6.54 22.27
C ARG A 237 10.26 7.98 22.77
N SER A 238 10.52 8.15 24.06
CA SER A 238 10.65 9.48 24.68
C SER A 238 11.80 10.27 24.05
N PHE A 239 12.91 9.59 23.75
CA PHE A 239 14.01 10.17 22.99
C PHE A 239 13.59 10.57 21.57
N LEU A 240 12.93 9.68 20.83
CA LEU A 240 12.47 9.96 19.46
C LEU A 240 11.51 11.16 19.40
N ASP A 241 10.61 11.28 20.36
CA ASP A 241 9.67 12.42 20.46
C ASP A 241 10.43 13.75 20.70
N SER A 242 11.53 13.71 21.45
CA SER A 242 12.38 14.88 21.72
C SER A 242 13.10 15.42 20.47
N LEU A 243 13.37 14.57 19.49
CA LEU A 243 14.00 14.98 18.23
C LEU A 243 13.09 15.91 17.41
N GLY A 244 11.78 15.91 17.67
CA GLY A 244 10.80 16.71 16.93
C GLY A 244 10.69 16.33 15.46
N LEU A 245 11.13 15.11 15.10
CA LEU A 245 11.00 14.57 13.74
C LEU A 245 9.54 14.30 13.40
N LYS A 246 9.19 14.26 12.12
CA LYS A 246 7.80 14.00 11.71
C LYS A 246 7.40 12.57 12.08
N HIS A 247 6.47 12.42 13.05
CA HIS A 247 5.89 11.12 13.38
C HIS A 247 4.79 10.74 12.39
N LYS A 248 4.93 9.57 11.80
CA LYS A 248 3.88 8.92 11.03
C LYS A 248 3.38 7.72 11.83
N SER A 249 2.32 7.95 12.60
CA SER A 249 1.48 6.87 13.12
C SER A 249 0.82 6.10 11.98
#